data_AF-A0A523R024-F1
#
_entry.id   AF-A0A523R024-F1
#
_cell.length_a   1.000
_cell.length_b   1.000
_cell.length_c   1.000
_cell.angle_alpha   90.00
_cell.angle_beta   90.00
_cell.angle_gamma   90.00
#
_symmetry.space_group_name_H-M   'P 1'
#
loop_
_entity.id
_entity.type
_entity.pdbx_description
1 polymer ?
#
loop_
_entity_poly.entity_id
_entity_poly.type
_entity_poly.pdbx_seq_one_letter_code
_entity_poly.pdbx_strand_id
1 'polypeptide(L)'
;MLIIIFLMVYWQAKLVRLIEKEEVPRQSYSLEENGPKCLEISWKGIWKSFTVTLDGNVIGTMEGQKELKKGREYPLPDGSLLKVQLVQKLAAVELQVLRDGKPLPGSASDPEQRFKTAYQIIFFIAGLNLVLGLISELLEVEFLLSLGLGIGSVFFGLVFLGLGFWVRTGSLVGLILTIVIFGFDGVLGYYFAIDAGFEPGLGGIFARIILLIPMIQGVGAIRELEKKETLA
;
A
#
# COMPACT_ATOMS: atom_id res chain seq x y z
N MET A 1 -20.42 -35.26 30.63
CA MET A 1 -20.05 -33.93 31.15
C MET A 1 -18.53 -33.72 31.20
N LEU A 2 -17.76 -34.61 31.83
CA LEU A 2 -16.28 -34.52 31.94
C LEU A 2 -15.53 -34.45 30.58
N ILE A 3 -16.00 -35.17 29.55
CA ILE A 3 -15.35 -35.20 28.22
C ILE A 3 -15.43 -33.83 27.52
N ILE A 4 -16.53 -33.09 27.69
CA ILE A 4 -16.73 -31.78 27.06
C ILE A 4 -15.80 -30.73 27.70
N ILE A 5 -15.64 -30.77 29.03
CA ILE A 5 -14.71 -29.90 29.75
C ILE A 5 -13.27 -30.19 29.32
N PHE A 6 -12.89 -31.46 29.20
CA PHE A 6 -11.56 -31.84 28.77
C PHE A 6 -11.27 -31.40 27.32
N LEU A 7 -12.23 -31.56 26.41
CA LEU A 7 -12.13 -31.08 25.05
C LEU A 7 -12.04 -29.55 24.99
N MET A 8 -12.80 -28.81 25.81
CA MET A 8 -12.77 -27.36 25.85
C MET A 8 -11.44 -26.82 26.38
N VAL A 9 -10.88 -27.43 27.43
CA VAL A 9 -9.56 -27.07 27.98
C VAL A 9 -8.43 -27.43 27.00
N TYR A 10 -8.50 -28.60 26.37
CA TYR A 10 -7.55 -29.00 25.34
C TYR A 10 -7.60 -28.07 24.12
N TRP A 11 -8.80 -27.66 23.70
CA TRP A 11 -8.99 -26.74 22.59
C TRP A 11 -8.49 -25.33 22.95
N GLN A 12 -8.76 -24.83 24.16
CA GLN A 12 -8.19 -23.56 24.64
C GLN A 12 -6.66 -23.58 24.70
N ALA A 13 -6.05 -24.63 25.27
CA ALA A 13 -4.59 -24.74 25.36
C ALA A 13 -3.93 -24.88 23.97
N LYS A 14 -4.59 -25.58 23.03
CA LYS A 14 -4.14 -25.69 21.65
C LYS A 14 -4.31 -24.37 20.89
N LEU A 15 -5.39 -23.62 21.14
CA LEU A 15 -5.61 -22.28 20.58
C LEU A 15 -4.54 -21.31 21.09
N VAL A 16 -4.23 -21.33 22.39
CA VAL A 16 -3.16 -20.50 22.98
C VAL A 16 -1.80 -20.86 22.39
N ARG A 17 -1.46 -22.14 22.24
CA ARG A 17 -0.19 -22.56 21.58
C ARG A 17 -0.14 -22.22 20.08
N LEU A 18 -1.28 -22.19 19.39
CA LEU A 18 -1.36 -21.77 17.99
C LEU A 18 -1.25 -20.25 17.84
N ILE A 19 -1.69 -19.48 18.85
CA ILE A 19 -1.51 -18.03 18.94
C ILE A 19 -0.06 -17.67 19.34
N GLU A 20 0.60 -18.52 20.13
CA GLU A 20 1.99 -18.30 20.62
C GLU A 20 3.07 -18.52 19.55
N LYS A 21 2.70 -19.10 18.39
CA LYS A 21 3.48 -18.96 17.16
C LYS A 21 3.24 -17.55 16.60
N GLU A 22 3.66 -16.52 17.32
CA GLU A 22 3.72 -15.15 16.80
C GLU A 22 4.70 -15.18 15.62
N GLU A 23 4.18 -15.28 14.39
CA GLU A 23 4.96 -14.92 13.21
C GLU A 23 5.33 -13.45 13.37
N VAL A 24 6.54 -13.20 13.86
CA VAL A 24 7.13 -11.88 14.02
C VAL A 24 7.20 -11.27 12.61
N PRO A 25 6.42 -10.22 12.30
CA PRO A 25 6.54 -9.58 11.00
C PRO A 25 7.99 -9.15 10.77
N ARG A 26 8.50 -9.47 9.58
CA ARG A 26 9.87 -9.19 9.16
C ARG A 26 9.87 -8.53 7.80
N GLN A 27 10.76 -7.56 7.62
CA GLN A 27 11.02 -6.92 6.34
C GLN A 27 12.52 -6.90 6.10
N SER A 28 12.93 -7.27 4.90
CA SER A 28 14.33 -7.34 4.51
C SER A 28 14.60 -6.40 3.34
N TYR A 29 15.62 -5.56 3.48
CA TYR A 29 16.00 -4.51 2.54
C TYR A 29 17.44 -4.71 2.07
N SER A 30 17.73 -4.30 0.84
CA SER A 30 19.09 -4.13 0.37
C SER A 30 19.58 -2.72 0.74
N LEU A 31 20.87 -2.58 1.03
CA LEU A 31 21.48 -1.26 1.26
C LEU A 31 21.77 -0.51 -0.04
N GLU A 32 21.83 -1.24 -1.16
CA GLU A 32 22.12 -0.75 -2.50
C GLU A 32 21.11 -1.31 -3.50
N GLU A 33 20.97 -0.65 -4.64
CA GLU A 33 20.09 -1.10 -5.72
C GLU A 33 20.58 -2.47 -6.23
N ASN A 34 19.66 -3.45 -6.27
CA ASN A 34 19.95 -4.85 -6.65
C ASN A 34 20.98 -5.58 -5.78
N GLY A 35 21.36 -5.01 -4.62
CA GLY A 35 22.27 -5.66 -3.67
C GLY A 35 21.62 -6.79 -2.85
N PRO A 36 22.42 -7.57 -2.10
CA PRO A 36 21.89 -8.58 -1.20
C PRO A 36 21.02 -7.93 -0.10
N LYS A 37 19.96 -8.63 0.32
CA LYS A 37 19.08 -8.19 1.42
C LYS A 37 19.73 -8.51 2.77
N CYS A 38 20.63 -7.63 3.20
CA CYS A 38 21.38 -7.77 4.44
C CYS A 38 20.73 -7.08 5.65
N LEU A 39 19.88 -6.07 5.43
CA LEU A 39 19.18 -5.37 6.50
C LEU A 39 17.84 -6.04 6.77
N GLU A 40 17.63 -6.54 7.97
CA GLU A 40 16.35 -7.08 8.43
C GLU A 40 15.78 -6.24 9.58
N ILE A 41 14.47 -6.00 9.50
CA ILE A 41 13.71 -5.30 10.52
C ILE A 41 12.60 -6.23 10.96
N SER A 42 12.46 -6.40 12.28
CA SER A 42 11.43 -7.25 12.88
C SER A 42 10.75 -6.56 14.04
N TRP A 43 9.48 -6.87 14.28
CA TRP A 43 8.72 -6.34 15.42
C TRP A 43 7.63 -7.32 15.86
N LYS A 44 7.06 -7.11 17.03
CA LYS A 44 5.93 -7.88 17.57
C LYS A 44 4.69 -7.01 17.72
N GLY A 45 3.51 -7.55 17.40
CA GLY A 45 2.23 -6.86 17.53
C GLY A 45 2.23 -5.44 16.93
N ILE A 46 1.75 -4.46 17.70
CA ILE A 46 1.71 -3.04 17.31
C ILE A 46 3.08 -2.39 17.57
N TRP A 47 4.08 -2.73 16.75
CA TRP A 47 5.43 -2.15 16.77
C TRP A 47 6.21 -2.32 18.09
N LYS A 48 5.97 -3.38 18.86
CA LYS A 48 6.71 -3.71 20.08
C LYS A 48 7.99 -4.48 19.76
N SER A 49 8.98 -4.41 20.64
CA SER A 49 10.24 -5.18 20.52
C SER A 49 10.87 -5.07 19.13
N PHE A 50 10.94 -3.85 18.62
CA PHE A 50 11.44 -3.60 17.27
C PHE A 50 12.94 -3.82 17.24
N THR A 51 13.40 -4.65 16.31
CA THR A 51 14.81 -5.05 16.18
C THR A 51 15.29 -4.79 14.77
N VAL A 52 16.47 -4.20 14.67
CA VAL A 52 17.18 -3.96 13.41
C VAL A 52 18.42 -4.83 13.40
N THR A 53 18.55 -5.67 12.38
CA THR A 53 19.69 -6.56 12.17
C THR A 53 20.37 -6.25 10.83
N LEU A 54 21.69 -6.24 10.82
CA LEU A 54 22.51 -6.15 9.62
C LEU A 54 23.40 -7.39 9.53
N ASP A 55 23.28 -8.15 8.44
CA ASP A 55 24.03 -9.39 8.23
C ASP A 55 23.88 -10.38 9.41
N GLY A 56 22.68 -10.43 9.98
CA GLY A 56 22.36 -11.26 11.15
C GLY A 56 22.78 -10.67 12.50
N ASN A 57 23.54 -9.57 12.53
CA ASN A 57 23.97 -8.91 13.76
C ASN A 57 22.97 -7.83 14.18
N VAL A 58 22.54 -7.83 15.45
CA VAL A 58 21.64 -6.79 15.96
C VAL A 58 22.39 -5.46 16.08
N ILE A 59 21.99 -4.47 15.29
CA ILE A 59 22.56 -3.12 15.33
C ILE A 59 21.72 -2.16 16.18
N GLY A 60 20.48 -2.55 16.51
CA GLY A 60 19.59 -1.69 17.28
C GLY A 60 18.29 -2.33 17.70
N THR A 61 17.75 -1.85 18.82
CA THR A 61 16.41 -2.18 19.30
C THR A 61 15.66 -0.91 19.73
N MET A 62 14.34 -0.94 19.62
CA MET A 62 13.46 0.15 20.07
C MET A 62 12.25 -0.40 20.83
N GLU A 63 11.92 0.26 21.94
CA GLU A 63 10.80 -0.12 22.80
C GLU A 63 9.54 0.62 22.37
N GLY A 64 8.83 0.02 21.41
CA GLY A 64 7.48 0.42 21.07
C GLY A 64 7.37 1.62 20.13
N GLN A 65 6.12 2.00 19.85
CA GLN A 65 5.77 2.95 18.79
C GLN A 65 6.25 4.38 19.06
N LYS A 66 6.36 4.81 20.33
CA LYS A 66 6.74 6.18 20.67
C LYS A 66 8.19 6.48 20.31
N GLU A 67 9.10 5.53 20.53
CA GLU A 67 10.50 5.65 20.12
C GLU A 67 10.61 5.63 18.59
N LEU A 68 9.92 4.69 17.96
CA LEU A 68 9.87 4.61 16.50
C LEU A 68 9.36 5.90 15.85
N LYS A 69 8.35 6.57 16.42
CA LYS A 69 7.85 7.86 15.89
C LYS A 69 8.89 8.98 15.96
N LYS A 70 9.73 8.99 17.00
CA LYS A 70 10.87 9.95 17.09
C LYS A 70 11.95 9.61 16.06
N GLY A 71 12.11 8.33 15.78
CA GLY A 71 13.15 7.78 14.93
C GLY A 71 14.47 7.61 15.67
N ARG A 72 15.29 6.67 15.19
CA ARG A 72 16.65 6.45 15.69
C ARG A 72 17.60 6.24 14.52
N GLU A 73 18.82 6.74 14.68
CA GLU A 73 19.90 6.61 13.72
C GLU A 73 20.91 5.57 14.22
N TYR A 74 21.38 4.71 13.33
CA TYR A 74 22.34 3.66 13.60
C TYR A 74 23.53 3.81 12.65
N PRO A 75 24.77 3.93 13.15
CA PRO A 75 25.94 3.93 12.29
C PRO A 75 26.12 2.55 11.65
N LEU A 76 26.43 2.53 10.35
CA LEU A 76 26.74 1.33 9.60
C LEU A 76 28.26 1.13 9.48
N PRO A 77 28.74 -0.09 9.19
CA PRO A 77 30.18 -0.39 9.10
C PRO A 77 30.95 0.42 8.04
N ASP A 78 30.24 0.92 7.03
CA ASP A 78 30.76 1.76 5.96
C ASP A 78 30.81 3.26 6.32
N GLY A 79 30.40 3.63 7.53
CA GLY A 79 30.34 5.01 8.01
C GLY A 79 29.04 5.76 7.67
N SER A 80 28.12 5.15 6.92
CA SER A 80 26.80 5.74 6.64
C SER A 80 25.87 5.65 7.86
N LEU A 81 24.80 6.45 7.84
CA LEU A 81 23.79 6.49 8.91
C LEU A 81 22.47 5.89 8.43
N LEU A 82 22.02 4.85 9.11
CA LEU A 82 20.70 4.25 8.93
C LEU A 82 19.69 4.89 9.88
N LYS A 83 18.74 5.65 9.35
CA LYS A 83 17.62 6.21 10.11
C LYS A 83 16.38 5.33 9.96
N VAL A 84 15.81 4.92 11.08
CA VAL A 84 14.56 4.15 11.13
C VAL A 84 13.53 4.94 11.91
N GLN A 85 12.38 5.24 11.28
CA GLN A 85 11.34 6.06 11.89
C GLN A 85 9.95 5.64 11.41
N LEU A 86 8.96 5.70 12.31
CA LEU A 86 7.55 5.56 11.97
C LEU A 86 6.96 6.94 11.68
N VAL A 87 6.65 7.22 10.42
CA VAL A 87 6.09 8.51 9.99
C VAL A 87 4.60 8.36 9.68
N GLN A 88 3.82 9.37 10.06
CA GLN A 88 2.42 9.45 9.69
C GLN A 88 2.30 10.29 8.42
N LYS A 89 2.00 9.64 7.30
CA LYS A 89 1.61 10.32 6.06
C LYS A 89 0.09 10.40 5.99
N LEU A 90 -0.41 11.23 5.07
CA LEU A 90 -1.80 11.68 4.92
C LEU A 90 -2.88 10.67 5.35
N ALA A 91 -2.72 9.39 4.98
CA ALA A 91 -3.67 8.32 5.31
C ALA A 91 -3.02 6.99 5.71
N ALA A 92 -1.69 6.96 5.92
CA ALA A 92 -0.99 5.73 6.25
C ALA A 92 0.14 5.98 7.24
N VAL A 93 0.31 5.01 8.15
CA VAL A 93 1.48 4.92 9.01
C VAL A 93 2.54 4.12 8.26
N GLU A 94 3.69 4.73 8.03
CA GLU A 94 4.75 4.14 7.22
C GLU A 94 6.02 3.98 8.06
N LEU A 95 6.63 2.80 7.99
CA LEU A 95 7.98 2.60 8.50
C LEU A 95 8.97 3.11 7.44
N GLN A 96 9.54 4.27 7.72
CA GLN A 96 10.55 4.90 6.89
C GLN A 96 11.94 4.39 7.31
N VAL A 97 12.69 3.90 6.33
CA VAL A 97 14.06 3.42 6.49
C VAL A 97 14.93 4.18 5.49
N LEU A 98 15.84 5.00 6.01
CA LEU A 98 16.70 5.87 5.21
C LEU A 98 18.17 5.55 5.47
N ARG A 99 19.01 5.56 4.44
CA ARG A 99 20.47 5.57 4.53
C ARG A 99 20.96 6.94 4.07
N ASP A 100 21.64 7.69 4.94
CA ASP A 100 22.09 9.07 4.71
C ASP A 100 20.96 9.98 4.20
N GLY A 101 19.78 9.83 4.78
CA GLY A 101 18.58 10.60 4.42
C GLY A 101 17.89 10.16 3.12
N LYS A 102 18.43 9.17 2.39
CA LYS A 102 17.80 8.61 1.18
C LYS A 102 17.02 7.34 1.50
N PRO A 103 15.81 7.14 0.94
CA PRO A 103 15.07 5.90 1.12
C PRO A 103 15.86 4.67 0.68
N LEU A 104 15.76 3.57 1.43
CA LEU A 104 16.33 2.30 0.99
C LEU A 104 15.57 1.75 -0.22
N PRO A 105 16.26 1.10 -1.17
CA PRO A 105 15.63 0.43 -2.31
C PRO A 105 14.56 -0.58 -1.86
N GLY A 106 13.39 -0.53 -2.51
CA GLY A 106 12.25 -1.39 -2.21
C GLY A 106 11.51 -1.06 -0.90
N SER A 107 11.92 -0.02 -0.16
CA SER A 107 11.15 0.46 0.99
C SER A 107 9.87 1.18 0.55
N ALA A 108 8.90 1.34 1.46
CA ALA A 108 7.68 2.11 1.17
C ALA A 108 7.96 3.58 0.83
N SER A 109 9.11 4.11 1.27
CA SER A 109 9.56 5.47 0.97
C SER A 109 10.29 5.57 -0.38
N ASP A 110 10.69 4.44 -0.98
CA ASP A 110 11.40 4.42 -2.25
C ASP A 110 10.52 5.03 -3.36
N PRO A 111 10.98 6.08 -4.07
CA PRO A 111 10.24 6.63 -5.21
C PRO A 111 9.93 5.58 -6.27
N GLU A 112 10.82 4.63 -6.56
CA GLU A 112 10.52 3.60 -7.57
C GLU A 112 9.35 2.72 -7.15
N GLN A 113 9.34 2.30 -5.88
CA GLN A 113 8.26 1.48 -5.33
C GLN A 113 6.94 2.26 -5.25
N ARG A 114 6.96 3.55 -4.90
CA ARG A 114 5.77 4.42 -4.89
C ARG A 114 5.19 4.60 -6.28
N PHE A 115 6.03 4.90 -7.27
CA PHE A 115 5.62 5.01 -8.66
C PHE A 115 5.05 3.68 -9.19
N LYS A 116 5.69 2.56 -8.86
CA LYS A 116 5.22 1.22 -9.18
C LYS A 116 3.83 0.93 -8.62
N THR A 117 3.64 1.23 -7.34
CA THR A 117 2.36 1.05 -6.66
C THR A 117 1.27 1.89 -7.31
N ALA A 118 1.58 3.13 -7.71
CA ALA A 118 0.63 4.01 -8.37
C ALA A 118 0.07 3.40 -9.67
N TYR A 119 0.93 3.00 -10.61
CA TYR A 119 0.44 2.42 -11.87
C TYR A 119 -0.22 1.05 -11.67
N GLN A 120 0.24 0.25 -10.70
CA GLN A 120 -0.40 -1.03 -10.36
C GLN A 120 -1.84 -0.84 -9.90
N ILE A 121 -2.12 0.21 -9.13
CA ILE A 121 -3.49 0.53 -8.70
C ILE A 121 -4.35 1.00 -9.86
N ILE A 122 -3.79 1.77 -10.81
CA ILE A 122 -4.50 2.14 -12.04
C ILE A 122 -4.88 0.89 -12.83
N PHE A 123 -3.96 -0.06 -13.02
CA PHE A 123 -4.26 -1.33 -13.69
C PHE A 123 -5.26 -2.18 -12.92
N PHE A 124 -5.21 -2.19 -11.58
CA PHE A 124 -6.19 -2.86 -10.75
C PHE A 124 -7.59 -2.29 -10.97
N ILE A 125 -7.74 -0.96 -10.94
CA ILE A 125 -9.01 -0.27 -11.21
C ILE A 125 -9.50 -0.59 -12.63
N ALA A 126 -8.62 -0.56 -13.62
CA ALA A 126 -8.93 -0.89 -15.00
C ALA A 126 -9.45 -2.33 -15.13
N GLY A 127 -8.71 -3.29 -14.59
CA GLY A 127 -9.06 -4.71 -14.63
C GLY A 127 -10.36 -5.01 -13.89
N LEU A 128 -10.56 -4.41 -12.71
CA LEU A 128 -11.78 -4.59 -11.93
C LEU A 128 -13.01 -4.07 -12.69
N ASN A 129 -12.94 -2.87 -13.29
CA ASN A 129 -14.03 -2.30 -14.06
C ASN A 129 -14.33 -3.10 -15.33
N LEU A 130 -13.30 -3.58 -16.04
CA LEU A 130 -13.47 -4.45 -17.21
C LEU A 130 -14.16 -5.76 -16.84
N VAL A 131 -13.65 -6.46 -15.81
CA VAL A 131 -14.17 -7.76 -15.41
C VAL A 131 -15.61 -7.63 -14.90
N LEU A 132 -15.88 -6.67 -14.01
CA LEU A 132 -17.22 -6.48 -13.47
C LEU A 132 -18.22 -6.02 -14.54
N GLY A 133 -17.82 -5.09 -15.42
CA GLY A 133 -18.67 -4.63 -16.52
C GLY A 133 -19.00 -5.75 -17.51
N LEU A 134 -18.01 -6.58 -17.88
CA LEU A 134 -18.24 -7.73 -18.76
C LEU A 134 -19.10 -8.80 -18.11
N ILE A 135 -18.86 -9.11 -16.82
CA ILE A 135 -19.69 -10.08 -16.08
C ILE A 135 -21.13 -9.59 -16.02
N SER A 136 -21.33 -8.30 -15.73
CA SER A 136 -22.66 -7.72 -15.63
C SER A 136 -23.42 -7.75 -16.96
N GLU A 137 -22.73 -7.49 -18.07
CA GLU A 137 -23.33 -7.50 -19.41
C GLU A 137 -23.61 -8.92 -19.91
N LEU A 138 -22.67 -9.86 -19.71
CA LEU A 138 -22.79 -11.22 -20.25
C LEU A 138 -23.72 -12.12 -19.43
N LEU A 139 -23.81 -11.89 -18.12
CA LEU A 139 -24.64 -12.67 -17.21
C LEU A 139 -25.91 -11.93 -16.75
N GLU A 140 -26.14 -10.71 -17.26
CA GLU A 140 -27.30 -9.86 -16.96
C GLU A 140 -27.57 -9.73 -15.45
N VAL A 141 -26.51 -9.56 -14.65
CA VAL A 141 -26.63 -9.52 -13.19
C VAL A 141 -27.27 -8.19 -12.76
N GLU A 142 -28.57 -8.19 -12.47
CA GLU A 142 -29.34 -7.00 -12.06
C GLU A 142 -28.68 -6.21 -10.92
N PHE A 143 -28.08 -6.92 -9.95
CA PHE A 143 -27.35 -6.29 -8.86
C PHE A 143 -26.14 -5.47 -9.35
N LEU A 144 -25.38 -5.95 -10.33
CA LEU A 144 -24.22 -5.21 -10.86
C LEU A 144 -24.68 -4.07 -11.78
N LEU A 145 -25.69 -4.31 -12.62
CA LEU A 145 -26.28 -3.28 -13.48
C LEU A 145 -26.87 -2.13 -12.67
N SER A 146 -27.56 -2.41 -11.56
CA SER A 146 -28.09 -1.39 -10.65
C SER A 146 -27.01 -0.60 -9.89
N LEU A 147 -25.80 -1.16 -9.75
CA LEU A 147 -24.62 -0.43 -9.28
C LEU A 147 -23.93 0.40 -10.38
N GLY A 148 -24.50 0.45 -11.58
CA GLY A 148 -23.93 1.14 -12.74
C GLY A 148 -22.77 0.40 -13.41
N LEU A 149 -22.53 -0.87 -13.03
CA LEU A 149 -21.43 -1.69 -13.54
C LEU A 149 -21.78 -2.36 -14.88
N GLY A 150 -22.14 -1.58 -15.90
CA GLY A 150 -22.48 -2.11 -17.24
C GLY A 150 -21.41 -1.84 -18.29
N ILE A 151 -21.84 -1.67 -19.54
CA ILE A 151 -20.96 -1.28 -20.67
C ILE A 151 -20.14 0.00 -20.38
N GLY A 152 -20.68 0.93 -19.58
CA GLY A 152 -19.96 2.12 -19.13
C GLY A 152 -18.70 1.79 -18.34
N SER A 153 -18.76 0.79 -17.46
CA SER A 153 -17.58 0.31 -16.72
C SER A 153 -16.56 -0.39 -17.61
N VAL A 154 -17.01 -1.10 -18.65
CA VAL A 154 -16.08 -1.67 -19.64
C VAL A 154 -15.31 -0.55 -20.34
N PHE A 155 -16.00 0.48 -20.82
CA PHE A 155 -15.35 1.63 -21.46
C PHE A 155 -14.41 2.36 -20.50
N PHE A 156 -14.85 2.62 -19.26
CA PHE A 156 -14.03 3.24 -18.23
C PHE A 156 -12.76 2.42 -17.95
N GLY A 157 -12.90 1.10 -17.85
CA GLY A 157 -11.79 0.18 -17.67
C GLY A 157 -10.80 0.22 -18.84
N LEU A 158 -11.25 0.30 -20.09
CA LEU A 158 -10.39 0.46 -21.26
C LEU A 158 -9.61 1.78 -21.25
N VAL A 159 -10.27 2.89 -20.88
CA VAL A 159 -9.63 4.21 -20.75
C VAL A 159 -8.54 4.16 -19.68
N PHE A 160 -8.85 3.61 -18.50
CA PHE A 160 -7.87 3.48 -17.41
C PHE A 160 -6.74 2.52 -17.74
N LEU A 161 -7.01 1.47 -18.54
CA LEU A 161 -5.96 0.57 -19.03
C LEU A 161 -4.96 1.34 -19.90
N GLY A 162 -5.46 2.12 -20.86
CA GLY A 162 -4.62 2.98 -21.71
C GLY A 162 -3.83 4.02 -20.92
N LEU A 163 -4.49 4.71 -19.98
CA LEU A 163 -3.81 5.65 -19.08
C LEU A 163 -2.78 4.95 -18.20
N GLY A 164 -3.05 3.76 -17.68
CA GLY A 164 -2.11 2.97 -16.89
C GLY A 164 -0.85 2.62 -17.66
N PHE A 165 -0.98 2.25 -18.94
CA PHE A 165 0.18 2.05 -19.83
C PHE A 165 0.98 3.34 -20.03
N TRP A 166 0.30 4.48 -20.19
CA TRP A 166 0.99 5.77 -20.33
C TRP A 166 1.68 6.22 -19.03
N VAL A 167 1.07 5.98 -17.87
CA VAL A 167 1.69 6.26 -16.56
C VAL A 167 2.91 5.38 -16.36
N ARG A 168 2.86 4.11 -16.75
CA ARG A 168 4.00 3.16 -16.62
C ARG A 168 5.26 3.66 -17.31
N THR A 169 5.17 4.50 -18.35
CA THR A 169 6.35 5.10 -19.01
C THR A 169 6.92 6.32 -18.28
N GLY A 170 6.46 6.63 -17.07
CA GLY A 170 6.91 7.79 -16.28
C GLY A 170 6.12 9.07 -16.55
N SER A 171 4.99 9.02 -17.25
CA SER A 171 4.23 10.22 -17.62
C SER A 171 3.53 10.86 -16.41
N LEU A 172 4.04 12.01 -15.95
CA LEU A 172 3.39 12.83 -14.91
C LEU A 172 2.01 13.30 -15.35
N VAL A 173 1.87 13.72 -16.62
CA VAL A 173 0.60 14.19 -17.19
C VAL A 173 -0.43 13.07 -17.18
N GLY A 174 -0.04 11.86 -17.58
CA GLY A 174 -0.92 10.68 -17.55
C GLY A 174 -1.45 10.39 -16.14
N LEU A 175 -0.58 10.51 -15.14
CA LEU A 175 -0.95 10.24 -13.74
C LEU A 175 -1.92 11.30 -13.21
N ILE A 176 -1.66 12.58 -13.50
CA ILE A 176 -2.55 13.69 -13.13
C ILE A 176 -3.93 13.51 -13.79
N LEU A 177 -3.97 13.21 -15.09
CA LEU A 177 -5.23 12.95 -15.79
C LEU A 177 -5.99 11.79 -15.17
N THR A 178 -5.30 10.71 -14.81
CA THR A 178 -5.93 9.54 -14.16
C THR A 178 -6.54 9.91 -12.81
N ILE A 179 -5.82 10.67 -11.98
CA ILE A 179 -6.30 11.14 -10.67
C ILE A 179 -7.54 12.04 -10.85
N VAL A 180 -7.49 12.98 -11.80
CA VAL A 180 -8.59 13.92 -12.05
C VAL A 180 -9.83 13.18 -12.55
N ILE A 181 -9.68 12.29 -13.53
CA ILE A 181 -10.79 11.52 -14.09
C ILE A 181 -11.40 10.60 -13.01
N PHE A 182 -10.57 9.89 -12.25
CA PHE A 182 -11.04 8.99 -11.19
C PHE A 182 -11.75 9.75 -10.05
N GLY A 183 -11.21 10.90 -9.66
CA GLY A 183 -11.81 11.77 -8.66
C GLY A 183 -13.14 12.35 -9.13
N PHE A 184 -13.20 12.83 -10.37
CA PHE A 184 -14.40 13.41 -10.96
C PHE A 184 -15.50 12.35 -11.16
N ASP A 185 -15.17 11.16 -11.62
CA ASP A 185 -16.08 10.01 -11.69
C ASP A 185 -16.71 9.71 -10.31
N GLY A 186 -15.91 9.73 -9.25
CA GLY A 186 -16.40 9.54 -7.89
C GLY A 186 -17.39 10.59 -7.44
N VAL A 187 -17.13 11.86 -7.75
CA VAL A 187 -18.02 12.98 -7.41
C VAL A 187 -19.32 12.91 -8.23
N LEU A 188 -19.24 12.64 -9.53
CA LEU A 188 -20.41 12.48 -10.39
C LEU A 188 -21.27 11.29 -9.98
N GLY A 189 -20.65 10.13 -9.71
CA GLY A 189 -21.37 8.95 -9.27
C GLY A 189 -22.11 9.19 -7.95
N TYR A 190 -21.49 9.94 -7.02
CA TYR A 190 -22.14 10.34 -5.78
C TYR A 190 -23.33 11.28 -6.02
N TYR A 191 -23.16 12.29 -6.88
CA TYR A 191 -24.23 13.22 -7.23
C TYR A 191 -25.42 12.52 -7.89
N PHE A 192 -25.17 11.66 -8.88
CA PHE A 192 -26.22 10.93 -9.57
C PHE A 192 -26.94 9.93 -8.67
N ALA A 193 -26.26 9.33 -7.70
CA ALA A 193 -26.92 8.47 -6.71
C ALA A 193 -27.94 9.23 -5.87
N ILE A 194 -27.61 10.45 -5.43
CA ILE A 194 -28.52 11.32 -4.67
C ILE A 194 -29.70 11.75 -5.53
N ASP A 195 -29.45 12.16 -6.78
CA ASP A 195 -30.49 12.59 -7.71
C ASP A 195 -31.49 11.46 -8.03
N ALA A 196 -31.02 10.22 -8.10
CA ALA A 196 -31.84 9.03 -8.24
C ALA A 196 -32.57 8.59 -6.94
N GLY A 197 -32.43 9.35 -5.85
CA GLY A 197 -33.11 9.08 -4.58
C GLY A 197 -32.46 8.02 -3.70
N PHE A 198 -31.23 7.59 -4.00
CA PHE A 198 -30.46 6.69 -3.14
C PHE A 198 -29.69 7.47 -2.08
N GLU A 199 -29.54 6.88 -0.88
CA GLU A 199 -28.61 7.37 0.13
C GLU A 199 -27.23 6.73 -0.09
N PRO A 200 -26.26 7.43 -0.71
CA PRO A 200 -24.95 6.87 -0.94
C PRO A 200 -24.22 6.57 0.37
N GLY A 201 -23.86 5.31 0.57
CA GLY A 201 -23.07 4.89 1.72
C GLY A 201 -21.67 5.49 1.71
N LEU A 202 -21.18 5.91 2.88
CA LEU A 202 -19.83 6.47 3.04
C LEU A 202 -18.72 5.53 2.57
N GLY A 203 -18.95 4.21 2.60
CA GLY A 203 -17.98 3.19 2.23
C GLY A 203 -17.42 3.37 0.80
N GLY A 204 -18.27 3.76 -0.17
CA GLY A 204 -17.84 3.97 -1.55
C GLY A 204 -16.86 5.14 -1.69
N ILE A 205 -17.12 6.25 -0.99
CA ILE A 205 -16.22 7.40 -0.96
C ILE A 205 -14.89 7.02 -0.30
N PHE A 206 -14.94 6.34 0.86
CA PHE A 206 -13.74 5.90 1.55
C PHE A 206 -12.87 4.98 0.68
N ALA A 207 -13.47 4.01 -0.02
CA ALA A 207 -12.75 3.14 -0.94
C ALA A 207 -12.04 3.94 -2.04
N ARG A 208 -12.72 4.94 -2.63
CA ARG A 208 -12.11 5.80 -3.66
C ARG A 208 -10.95 6.64 -3.11
N ILE A 209 -11.09 7.20 -1.90
CA ILE A 209 -10.01 7.95 -1.25
C ILE A 209 -8.80 7.05 -1.02
N ILE A 210 -9.01 5.82 -0.53
CA ILE A 210 -7.94 4.83 -0.31
C ILE A 210 -7.18 4.54 -1.61
N LEU A 211 -7.88 4.39 -2.72
CA LEU A 211 -7.27 4.16 -4.04
C LEU A 211 -6.53 5.40 -4.58
N LEU A 212 -6.98 6.62 -4.25
CA LEU A 212 -6.36 7.87 -4.69
C LEU A 212 -5.00 8.13 -4.04
N ILE A 213 -4.83 7.80 -2.76
CA ILE A 213 -3.60 8.06 -1.99
C ILE A 213 -2.32 7.59 -2.70
N PRO A 214 -2.18 6.31 -3.11
CA PRO A 214 -0.98 5.83 -3.78
C PRO A 214 -0.77 6.47 -5.16
N MET A 215 -1.83 6.83 -5.89
CA MET A 215 -1.70 7.58 -7.15
C MET A 215 -1.13 8.99 -6.89
N ILE A 216 -1.62 9.69 -5.87
CA ILE A 216 -1.10 11.01 -5.47
C ILE A 216 0.36 10.90 -5.01
N GLN A 217 0.71 9.87 -4.25
CA GLN A 217 2.10 9.61 -3.86
C GLN A 217 3.01 9.33 -5.07
N GLY A 218 2.47 8.72 -6.12
CA GLY A 218 3.15 8.51 -7.40
C GLY A 218 3.57 9.82 -8.09
N VAL A 219 2.82 10.92 -7.92
CA VAL A 219 3.16 12.23 -8.49
C VAL A 219 4.48 12.75 -7.91
N GLY A 220 4.63 12.65 -6.58
CA GLY A 220 5.88 13.02 -5.91
C GLY A 220 7.03 12.11 -6.31
N ALA A 221 6.76 10.81 -6.44
CA ALA A 221 7.75 9.83 -6.84
C ALA A 221 8.31 10.07 -8.26
N ILE A 222 7.47 10.35 -9.25
CA ILE A 222 7.93 10.66 -10.63
C ILE A 222 8.88 11.86 -10.62
N ARG A 223 8.51 12.95 -9.92
CA ARG A 223 9.35 14.15 -9.82
C ARG A 223 10.69 13.87 -9.13
N GLU A 224 10.70 13.00 -8.11
CA GLU A 224 11.93 12.58 -7.45
C GLU A 224 12.83 11.76 -8.40
N LEU A 225 12.25 10.92 -9.26
CA LEU A 225 13.00 10.13 -10.25
C LEU A 225 13.56 11.01 -11.38
N GLU A 226 12.77 11.93 -11.93
CA GLU A 226 13.23 12.91 -12.94
C GLU A 226 14.41 13.76 -12.41
N LYS A 227 14.35 14.15 -11.13
CA LYS A 227 15.44 14.89 -10.48
C LYS A 227 16.71 14.03 -10.32
N LYS A 228 16.59 12.72 -10.07
CA LYS A 228 17.75 11.83 -10.00
C LYS A 228 18.41 11.67 -11.37
N GLU A 229 17.62 11.49 -12.42
CA GLU A 229 18.12 11.31 -13.79
C GLU A 229 18.86 12.54 -14.30
N THR A 230 18.39 13.75 -13.96
CA THR A 230 19.06 15.00 -14.35
C THR A 230 20.35 15.31 -13.59
N LEU A 231 20.61 14.62 -12.48
CA LEU A 231 21.79 14.81 -11.64
C LEU A 231 22.85 13.71 -11.82
N ALA A 232 22.53 12.66 -12.58
CA ALA A 232 23.42 11.54 -12.92
C ALA A 232 24.16 11.80 -14.23
#